data_AF-A0A655APV5-F1
#
_entry.id   AF-A0A655APV5-F1
#
_cell.length_a   1.000
_cell.length_b   1.000
_cell.length_c   1.000
_cell.angle_alpha   90.00
_cell.angle_beta   90.00
_cell.angle_gamma   90.00
#
_symmetry.space_group_name_H-M   'P 1'
#
loop_
_entity.id
_entity.type
_entity.pdbx_description
1 polymer ?
#
loop_
_entity_poly.entity_id
_entity_poly.type
_entity_poly.pdbx_seq_one_letter_code
_entity_poly.pdbx_strand_id
1 'polypeptide(L)' 'MPLPSKWRIAFGEPICTADYASTDADDPMVTFELTDQVRETIQQTLYRLLAGRRNIFFG' A
#
# COMPACT_ATOMS: atom_id res chain seq x y z
N MET A 1 24.37 -20.53 -5.74
CA MET A 1 24.34 -19.08 -5.46
C MET A 1 22.90 -18.62 -5.47
N PRO A 2 22.38 -17.93 -4.43
CA PRO A 2 21.04 -17.35 -4.50
C PRO A 2 20.99 -16.31 -5.63
N LEU A 3 19.89 -16.27 -6.37
CA LEU A 3 19.66 -15.24 -7.38
C LEU A 3 19.57 -13.86 -6.70
N PRO A 4 20.11 -12.78 -7.29
CA PRO A 4 20.07 -11.46 -6.69
C PRO A 4 18.62 -10.95 -6.60
N SER A 5 18.16 -10.67 -5.38
CA SER A 5 16.87 -10.04 -5.13
C SER A 5 16.97 -8.52 -5.35
N LYS A 6 16.32 -8.00 -6.38
CA LYS A 6 16.13 -6.55 -6.57
C LYS A 6 14.95 -6.07 -5.71
N TRP A 7 15.19 -5.14 -4.79
CA TRP A 7 14.16 -4.50 -3.97
C TRP A 7 13.80 -3.11 -4.51
N ARG A 8 12.54 -2.70 -4.31
CA ARG A 8 12.05 -1.37 -4.65
C ARG A 8 11.16 -0.88 -3.51
N ILE A 9 11.26 0.41 -3.21
CA ILE A 9 10.36 1.10 -2.29
C ILE A 9 9.54 2.10 -3.12
N ALA A 10 8.24 2.16 -2.87
CA ALA A 10 7.35 3.11 -3.48
C ALA A 10 6.48 3.73 -2.40
N PHE A 11 6.36 5.05 -2.43
CA PHE A 11 5.46 5.80 -1.56
C PHE A 11 4.16 6.05 -2.34
N GLY A 12 3.03 5.71 -1.72
CA GLY A 12 1.70 5.96 -2.27
C GLY A 12 1.23 7.38 -1.99
N GLU A 13 0.05 7.70 -2.52
CA GLU A 13 -0.66 8.94 -2.17
C GLU A 13 -1.08 8.89 -0.69
N PRO A 14 -1.04 10.02 0.04
CA PRO A 14 -1.56 10.08 1.41
C PRO A 14 -3.05 9.74 1.47
N ILE A 15 -3.45 9.06 2.55
CA ILE A 15 -4.85 8.84 2.88
C ILE A 15 -5.28 9.99 3.80
N CYS A 16 -6.29 10.76 3.38
CA CYS A 16 -6.75 11.90 4.15
C CYS A 16 -7.48 11.44 5.41
N THR A 17 -7.07 11.94 6.57
CA THR A 17 -7.69 11.66 7.86
C THR A 17 -8.20 12.93 8.56
N ALA A 18 -8.17 14.07 7.87
CA ALA A 18 -8.51 15.37 8.45
C ALA A 18 -9.99 15.51 8.84
N ASP A 19 -10.85 14.68 8.25
CA ASP A 19 -12.30 14.70 8.49
C ASP A 19 -12.73 13.83 9.68
N TYR A 20 -11.82 13.02 10.25
CA TYR A 20 -12.09 12.22 11.44
C TYR A 20 -12.02 13.06 12.71
N ALA A 21 -12.97 12.86 13.62
CA ALA A 21 -12.88 13.38 14.97
C ALA A 21 -11.86 12.58 15.79
N SER A 22 -11.31 13.17 16.85
CA SER A 22 -10.34 12.49 17.72
C SER A 22 -10.91 11.23 18.38
N THR A 23 -12.23 11.16 18.57
CA THR A 23 -12.93 10.01 19.15
C THR A 23 -13.08 8.84 18.18
N ASP A 24 -12.96 9.09 16.87
CA ASP A 24 -13.19 8.05 15.85
C ASP A 24 -12.08 7.00 15.84
N ALA A 25 -10.91 7.32 16.40
CA ALA A 25 -9.82 6.37 16.59
C ALA A 25 -10.17 5.21 17.54
N ASP A 26 -11.15 5.42 18.42
CA ASP A 26 -11.64 4.40 19.35
C ASP A 26 -12.85 3.63 18.79
N ASP A 27 -13.43 4.07 17.66
CA ASP A 27 -14.52 3.36 16.99
C ASP A 27 -13.97 2.17 16.17
N PRO A 28 -14.34 0.93 16.52
CA PRO A 28 -13.88 -0.25 15.80
C PRO A 28 -14.31 -0.28 14.33
N MET A 29 -15.48 0.29 14.00
CA MET A 29 -15.98 0.32 12.62
C MET A 29 -15.14 1.26 11.77
N VAL A 30 -14.87 2.48 12.26
CA VAL A 30 -14.03 3.46 11.55
C VAL A 30 -12.62 2.94 11.34
N THR A 31 -12.01 2.36 12.38
CA THR A 31 -10.66 1.78 12.28
C THR A 31 -10.61 0.62 11.29
N PHE A 32 -11.66 -0.20 11.25
CA PHE A 32 -11.77 -1.31 10.29
C PHE A 32 -11.86 -0.80 8.86
N GLU A 33 -12.74 0.17 8.59
CA GLU A 33 -12.90 0.79 7.26
C GLU A 33 -11.60 1.43 6.78
N LEU A 34 -10.93 2.22 7.63
CA LEU A 34 -9.64 2.84 7.28
C LEU A 34 -8.56 1.80 7.00
N THR A 35 -8.52 0.71 7.78
CA THR A 35 -7.59 -0.39 7.57
C THR A 35 -7.84 -1.09 6.23
N ASP A 36 -9.09 -1.27 5.84
CA ASP A 36 -9.45 -1.87 4.55
C ASP A 36 -9.03 -0.97 3.39
N GLN A 37 -9.28 0.34 3.48
CA GLN A 37 -8.83 1.32 2.49
C GLN A 37 -7.31 1.33 2.32
N VAL A 38 -6.55 1.28 3.43
CA VAL A 38 -5.08 1.19 3.42
C VAL A 38 -4.64 -0.09 2.69
N ARG A 39 -5.27 -1.23 3.02
CA ARG A 39 -4.97 -2.52 2.40
C ARG A 39 -5.22 -2.47 0.90
N GLU A 40 -6.37 -1.98 0.47
CA GLU A 40 -6.72 -1.89 -0.95
C GLU A 40 -5.72 -1.00 -1.71
N THR A 41 -5.40 0.19 -1.17
CA THR A 41 -4.47 1.14 -1.78
C THR A 41 -3.08 0.53 -1.98
N ILE A 42 -2.59 -0.20 -0.97
CA ILE A 42 -1.32 -0.92 -1.06
C ILE A 42 -1.40 -2.00 -2.14
N GLN A 43 -2.45 -2.82 -2.17
CA GLN A 43 -2.60 -3.90 -3.15
C GLN A 43 -2.65 -3.37 -4.59
N GLN A 44 -3.47 -2.34 -4.84
CA GLN A 44 -3.54 -1.70 -6.17
C GLN A 44 -2.17 -1.15 -6.60
N THR A 45 -1.42 -0.55 -5.67
CA THR A 45 -0.07 -0.04 -5.94
C THR A 45 0.92 -1.16 -6.24
N LEU A 46 0.88 -2.25 -5.46
CA LEU A 46 1.70 -3.44 -5.73
C LEU A 46 1.39 -4.04 -7.10
N TYR A 47 0.11 -4.21 -7.46
CA TYR A 47 -0.28 -4.74 -8.77
C TYR A 47 0.24 -3.89 -9.92
N ARG A 48 0.12 -2.55 -9.82
CA ARG A 48 0.65 -1.61 -10.82
C ARG A 48 2.18 -1.69 -10.93
N LEU A 49 2.90 -1.76 -9.81
CA LEU A 49 4.36 -1.88 -9.80
C LEU A 49 4.84 -3.23 -10.36
N LEU A 50 4.13 -4.31 -10.03
CA LEU A 50 4.41 -5.64 -10.56
C LEU A 50 4.17 -5.71 -12.07
N ALA A 51 3.07 -5.13 -12.56
CA ALA A 51 2.78 -5.06 -14.00
C ALA A 51 3.84 -4.25 -14.78
N GLY A 52 4.42 -3.21 -14.16
CA GLY A 52 5.49 -2.41 -14.76
C GLY A 52 6.89 -3.02 -14.70
N ARG A 53 7.06 -4.20 -14.09
CA ARG A 53 8.38 -4.82 -13.89
C ARG A 53 8.89 -5.42 -15.20
N ARG A 54 9.93 -4.81 -15.81
CA ARG A 54 10.69 -5.42 -16.92
C ARG A 54 11.46 -6.66 -16.43
N ASN A 55 11.66 -7.59 -17.37
CA ASN A 55 12.08 -8.98 -17.18
C ASN A 55 13.14 -9.19 -16.07
N ILE A 56 12.92 -10.18 -15.19
CA ILE A 56 13.69 -10.40 -13.94
C ILE A 56 15.18 -10.68 -14.22
N PHE A 57 15.51 -11.16 -15.43
CA PHE A 57 16.86 -11.53 -15.85
C PHE A 57 17.54 -10.53 -16.82
N PHE A 58 16.78 -9.65 -17.48
CA PHE A 58 17.29 -8.77 -18.55
C PHE A 58 16.83 -7.30 -18.42
N GLY A 59 16.26 -6.91 -17.27
CA GLY A 59 15.93 -5.54 -16.89
C GLY A 59 16.88 -4.99 -15.84
#